data_AF-A0A952C1P5-F1
#
_entry.id   AF-A0A952C1P5-F1
#
_cell.length_a   1.000
_cell.length_b   1.000
_cell.length_c   1.000
_cell.angle_alpha   90.00
_cell.angle_beta   90.00
_cell.angle_gamma   90.00
#
_symmetry.space_group_name_H-M   'P 1'
#
loop_
_entity.id
_entity.type
_entity.pdbx_description
1 polymer ?
#
loop_
_entity_poly.entity_id
_entity_poly.type
_entity_poly.pdbx_seq_one_letter_code
_entity_poly.pdbx_strand_id
1 'polypeptide(L)'
;MHQDDNTATWATAGRRARPALLIAAGALLCILYTTLFPFDFAFLVTATGTLPPPVFDWRPFQPDNLRDVIRNLILFVPFGFGVGAYLGLSGRRRKAATGLVFALGAVLSAAIELLQLGLPYRVAGLSDILANSTGALVGQLFYLAAGQSILTRVERLVHEIKPRLTVRRLAVALALYSAVMGLFLFWLQSAMNLSNWDAQYPLAVGNETDGSRPWQGVLYDFQVYDWAMDPSAAACLLPDACSGSPVHKAPVVTCSQQHDLSDIACTSNLPQLTWRRSGGNDSEAWQQTDGPASALSQRLAETGEWTLALTAASTLPWQEGPARIATISDGPNLRNLTVGQQGNSLVLRVRTPASGENGSLPELIVPGVWLDDKPHQIVATFDKNGLTVYVDDVSNAFTYRLAPQIAFFRFLLPVDNWEMGPVPADTWGLYLVFYGMIFTPIAVLLVMMEKAGPQAPRPKKRYFAAIVILLPAALEVTLAATESRALHVGDLVASTATLAGLVWLLRRFVPPDSRPSH
;
A
#
# COMPACT_ATOMS: atom_id res chain seq x y z
N MET A 1 -30.42 27.71 -48.91
CA MET A 1 -29.02 27.86 -48.48
C MET A 1 -29.03 28.40 -47.04
N HIS A 2 -29.30 27.54 -46.06
CA HIS A 2 -29.11 27.78 -44.61
C HIS A 2 -29.53 26.51 -43.85
N GLN A 3 -28.72 25.47 -43.97
CA GLN A 3 -28.80 24.27 -43.15
C GLN A 3 -27.46 23.59 -43.36
N ASP A 4 -26.48 23.80 -42.47
CA ASP A 4 -25.31 22.92 -42.29
C ASP A 4 -24.31 23.34 -41.20
N ASP A 5 -24.52 24.42 -40.44
CA ASP A 5 -23.56 24.80 -39.36
C ASP A 5 -23.80 24.12 -38.00
N ASN A 6 -24.98 23.51 -37.77
CA ASN A 6 -25.30 22.91 -36.47
C ASN A 6 -24.84 21.45 -36.33
N THR A 7 -24.60 20.70 -37.41
CA THR A 7 -24.19 19.29 -37.33
C THR A 7 -22.69 19.13 -37.03
N ALA A 8 -21.86 20.09 -37.45
CA ALA A 8 -20.42 20.11 -37.17
C ALA A 8 -20.09 20.37 -35.69
N THR A 9 -20.92 21.11 -34.96
CA THR A 9 -20.72 21.44 -33.53
C THR A 9 -21.02 20.27 -32.60
N TRP A 10 -22.01 19.41 -32.89
CA TRP A 10 -22.28 18.20 -32.11
C TRP A 10 -21.24 17.09 -32.32
N ALA A 11 -20.74 16.92 -33.55
CA ALA A 11 -19.71 15.94 -33.87
C ALA A 11 -18.34 16.30 -33.23
N THR A 12 -18.04 17.58 -33.10
CA THR A 12 -16.85 18.09 -32.40
C THR A 12 -17.02 18.07 -30.87
N ALA A 13 -18.23 18.34 -30.35
CA ALA A 13 -18.57 18.19 -28.93
C ALA A 13 -18.45 16.72 -28.46
N GLY A 14 -18.95 15.76 -29.25
CA GLY A 14 -18.86 14.32 -28.94
C GLY A 14 -17.45 13.74 -29.00
N ARG A 15 -16.54 14.32 -29.79
CA ARG A 15 -15.11 13.93 -29.81
C ARG A 15 -14.35 14.42 -28.57
N ARG A 16 -14.70 15.60 -28.03
CA ARG A 16 -14.05 16.19 -26.85
C ARG A 16 -14.55 15.62 -25.52
N ALA A 17 -15.80 15.17 -25.45
CA ALA A 17 -16.40 14.60 -24.24
C ALA A 17 -15.74 13.28 -23.77
N ARG A 18 -15.19 12.49 -24.70
CA ARG A 18 -14.63 11.16 -24.45
C ARG A 18 -13.35 11.16 -23.59
N PRO A 19 -12.28 11.92 -23.94
CA PRO A 19 -11.10 11.99 -23.09
C PRO A 19 -11.39 12.66 -21.74
N ALA A 20 -12.28 13.64 -21.71
CA ALA A 20 -12.71 14.28 -20.46
C ALA A 20 -13.38 13.29 -19.50
N LEU A 21 -14.26 12.42 -20.02
CA LEU A 21 -14.90 11.36 -19.24
C LEU A 21 -13.89 10.35 -18.70
N LEU A 22 -12.86 9.98 -19.48
CA LEU A 22 -11.80 9.09 -18.99
C LEU A 22 -11.00 9.71 -17.85
N ILE A 23 -10.67 11.00 -17.94
CA ILE A 23 -9.98 11.71 -16.86
C ILE A 23 -10.85 11.73 -15.60
N ALA A 24 -12.14 12.08 -15.73
CA ALA A 24 -13.06 12.13 -14.60
C ALA A 24 -13.28 10.74 -13.97
N ALA A 25 -13.48 9.70 -14.78
CA ALA A 25 -13.69 8.34 -14.30
C ALA A 25 -12.42 7.75 -13.67
N GLY A 26 -11.25 7.97 -14.28
CA GLY A 26 -9.97 7.55 -13.70
C GLY A 26 -9.68 8.26 -12.39
N ALA A 27 -9.96 9.57 -12.30
CA ALA A 27 -9.85 10.33 -11.07
C ALA A 27 -10.82 9.82 -10.00
N LEU A 28 -12.08 9.54 -10.34
CA LEU A 28 -13.07 8.98 -9.42
C LEU A 28 -12.61 7.64 -8.84
N LEU A 29 -12.11 6.74 -9.69
CA LEU A 29 -11.58 5.44 -9.23
C LEU A 29 -10.37 5.62 -8.30
N CYS A 30 -9.45 6.53 -8.62
CA CYS A 30 -8.31 6.85 -7.78
C CYS A 30 -8.73 7.44 -6.42
N ILE A 31 -9.70 8.38 -6.44
CA ILE A 31 -10.29 8.98 -5.23
C ILE A 31 -10.88 7.87 -4.35
N LEU A 32 -11.83 7.10 -4.88
CA LEU A 32 -12.51 6.05 -4.12
C LEU A 32 -11.53 5.03 -3.56
N TYR A 33 -10.49 4.69 -4.33
CA TYR A 33 -9.47 3.76 -3.88
C TYR A 33 -8.65 4.32 -2.73
N THR A 34 -8.06 5.49 -2.92
CA THR A 34 -7.14 6.09 -1.94
C THR A 34 -7.82 6.49 -0.64
N THR A 35 -9.09 6.89 -0.67
CA THR A 35 -9.82 7.33 0.51
C THR A 35 -10.48 6.19 1.28
N LEU A 36 -10.89 5.12 0.60
CA LEU A 36 -11.61 4.00 1.23
C LEU A 36 -10.72 2.79 1.54
N PHE A 37 -9.52 2.72 0.96
CA PHE A 37 -8.54 1.70 1.30
C PHE A 37 -8.22 1.73 2.83
N PRO A 38 -8.17 0.57 3.52
CA PRO A 38 -8.11 -0.82 3.00
C PRO A 38 -9.44 -1.50 2.64
N PHE A 39 -10.59 -0.81 2.72
CA PHE A 39 -11.94 -1.37 2.51
C PHE A 39 -12.46 -2.29 3.62
N ASP A 40 -11.87 -2.22 4.81
CA ASP A 40 -12.27 -3.01 5.99
C ASP A 40 -13.40 -2.36 6.77
N PHE A 41 -14.60 -2.39 6.18
CA PHE A 41 -15.78 -1.78 6.78
C PHE A 41 -16.29 -2.60 7.98
N ALA A 42 -16.19 -2.03 9.17
CA ALA A 42 -16.53 -2.66 10.45
C ALA A 42 -17.87 -2.17 11.05
N PHE A 43 -18.85 -1.79 10.20
CA PHE A 43 -20.13 -1.21 10.65
C PHE A 43 -20.84 -2.05 11.72
N LEU A 44 -20.78 -3.38 11.62
CA LEU A 44 -21.44 -4.32 12.54
C LEU A 44 -20.65 -4.51 13.84
N VAL A 45 -19.32 -4.47 13.78
CA VAL A 45 -18.43 -4.64 14.93
C VAL A 45 -18.58 -3.46 15.89
N THR A 46 -18.64 -2.24 15.36
CA THR A 46 -18.89 -1.03 16.16
C THR A 46 -20.26 -1.03 16.83
N ALA A 47 -21.29 -1.62 16.19
CA ALA A 47 -22.63 -1.76 16.78
C ALA A 47 -22.66 -2.75 17.97
N THR A 48 -21.71 -3.68 18.05
CA THR A 48 -21.58 -4.64 19.16
C THR A 48 -20.74 -4.12 20.35
N GLY A 49 -20.18 -2.90 20.26
CA GLY A 49 -19.50 -2.22 21.37
C GLY A 49 -18.02 -2.59 21.58
N THR A 50 -17.41 -3.34 20.66
CA THR A 50 -16.01 -3.77 20.74
C THR A 50 -15.01 -2.71 20.24
N LEU A 51 -15.48 -1.72 19.47
CA LEU A 51 -14.72 -0.56 19.03
C LEU A 51 -15.40 0.73 19.50
N PRO A 52 -14.64 1.82 19.76
CA PRO A 52 -15.22 3.11 20.06
C PRO A 52 -16.15 3.57 18.92
N PRO A 53 -17.22 4.32 19.24
CA PRO A 53 -18.16 4.79 18.23
C PRO A 53 -17.46 5.69 17.20
N PRO A 54 -17.90 5.67 15.94
CA PRO A 54 -17.26 6.46 14.91
C PRO A 54 -17.51 7.95 15.20
N VAL A 55 -16.46 8.75 15.12
CA VAL A 55 -16.51 10.19 15.39
C VAL A 55 -16.39 10.95 14.08
N PHE A 56 -17.28 11.91 13.86
CA PHE A 56 -17.15 12.89 12.79
C PHE A 56 -16.55 14.18 13.36
N ASP A 57 -15.42 14.62 12.82
CA ASP A 57 -14.78 15.86 13.22
C ASP A 57 -15.39 17.07 12.50
N TRP A 58 -16.04 17.94 13.26
CA TRP A 58 -16.71 19.13 12.75
C TRP A 58 -15.78 20.34 12.59
N ARG A 59 -14.49 20.24 12.94
CA ARG A 59 -13.54 21.35 12.82
C ARG A 59 -13.25 21.64 11.34
N PRO A 60 -13.43 22.89 10.86
CA PRO A 60 -13.20 23.21 9.45
C PRO A 60 -11.71 23.28 9.08
N PHE A 61 -10.84 23.49 10.07
CA PHE A 61 -9.38 23.54 9.90
C PHE A 61 -8.70 22.95 11.13
N GLN A 62 -7.70 22.10 10.89
CA GLN A 62 -6.83 21.54 11.91
C GLN A 62 -5.40 22.00 11.64
N PRO A 63 -4.75 22.76 12.56
CA PRO A 63 -3.41 23.30 12.35
C PRO A 63 -2.35 22.23 12.07
N ASP A 64 -2.49 21.07 12.71
CA ASP A 64 -1.51 19.98 12.65
C ASP A 64 -1.68 19.11 11.39
N ASN A 65 -2.67 19.42 10.53
CA ASN A 65 -3.10 18.56 9.44
C ASN A 65 -2.89 19.14 8.02
N LEU A 66 -1.96 20.08 7.86
CA LEU A 66 -1.71 20.75 6.58
C LEU A 66 -1.37 19.76 5.44
N ARG A 67 -0.63 18.69 5.77
CA ARG A 67 -0.25 17.65 4.81
C ARG A 67 -1.48 16.94 4.24
N ASP A 68 -2.45 16.57 5.06
CA ASP A 68 -3.65 15.87 4.61
C ASP A 68 -4.56 16.79 3.81
N VAL A 69 -4.68 18.06 4.22
CA VAL A 69 -5.41 19.07 3.45
C VAL A 69 -4.84 19.22 2.04
N ILE A 70 -3.52 19.30 1.90
CA ILE A 70 -2.86 19.38 0.59
C ILE A 70 -3.07 18.09 -0.22
N ARG A 71 -2.95 16.91 0.41
CA ARG A 71 -3.19 15.61 -0.23
C ARG A 71 -4.60 15.51 -0.80
N ASN A 72 -5.60 15.83 0.02
CA ASN A 72 -7.02 15.77 -0.32
C ASN A 72 -7.38 16.80 -1.41
N LEU A 73 -6.81 18.00 -1.35
CA LEU A 73 -6.94 18.99 -2.41
C LEU A 73 -6.38 18.47 -3.74
N ILE A 74 -5.14 17.98 -3.78
CA ILE A 74 -4.49 17.49 -5.01
C ILE A 74 -5.25 16.30 -5.59
N LEU A 75 -5.75 15.40 -4.74
CA LEU A 75 -6.46 14.19 -5.14
C LEU A 75 -7.72 14.50 -5.97
N PHE A 76 -8.44 15.58 -5.65
CA PHE A 76 -9.67 15.97 -6.36
C PHE A 76 -9.45 16.87 -7.58
N VAL A 77 -8.23 17.40 -7.80
CA VAL A 77 -7.91 18.26 -8.96
C VAL A 77 -8.18 17.56 -10.31
N PRO A 78 -7.75 16.31 -10.55
CA PRO A 78 -8.03 15.61 -11.81
C PRO A 78 -9.52 15.38 -12.05
N PHE A 79 -10.29 15.12 -10.99
CA PHE A 79 -11.75 14.96 -11.08
C PHE A 79 -12.41 16.27 -11.52
N GLY A 80 -12.06 17.38 -10.86
CA GLY A 80 -12.56 18.71 -11.22
C GLY A 80 -12.21 19.11 -12.66
N PHE A 81 -10.97 18.84 -13.09
CA PHE A 81 -10.53 19.07 -14.46
C PHE A 81 -11.32 18.24 -15.48
N GLY A 82 -11.50 16.94 -15.22
CA GLY A 82 -12.22 16.02 -16.11
C GLY A 82 -13.70 16.37 -16.27
N VAL A 83 -14.40 16.63 -15.16
CA VAL A 83 -15.81 17.07 -15.17
C VAL A 83 -15.94 18.43 -15.87
N GLY A 84 -15.03 19.36 -15.57
CA GLY A 84 -14.93 20.65 -16.24
C GLY A 84 -14.80 20.55 -17.76
N ALA A 85 -13.86 19.70 -18.19
CA ALA A 85 -13.61 19.39 -19.59
C ALA A 85 -14.83 18.77 -20.28
N TYR A 86 -15.55 17.90 -19.58
CA TYR A 86 -16.75 17.25 -20.10
C TYR A 86 -17.89 18.24 -20.31
N LEU A 87 -18.08 19.16 -19.34
CA LEU A 87 -19.13 20.18 -19.45
C LEU A 87 -18.86 21.15 -20.60
N GLY A 88 -17.60 21.54 -20.86
CA GLY A 88 -17.22 22.25 -22.09
C GLY A 88 -17.91 23.61 -22.30
N LEU A 89 -18.33 24.29 -21.21
CA LEU A 89 -19.24 25.45 -21.29
C LEU A 89 -18.53 26.80 -21.52
N SER A 90 -19.20 27.70 -22.25
CA SER A 90 -18.77 29.09 -22.51
C SER A 90 -19.71 30.13 -21.88
N GLY A 91 -19.22 31.36 -21.67
CA GLY A 91 -20.03 32.50 -21.19
C GLY A 91 -20.63 32.32 -19.79
N ARG A 92 -21.88 32.76 -19.59
CA ARG A 92 -22.59 32.73 -18.28
C ARG A 92 -22.71 31.31 -17.70
N ARG A 93 -22.68 30.30 -18.57
CA ARG A 93 -22.69 28.87 -18.20
C ARG A 93 -21.39 28.42 -17.52
N ARG A 94 -20.28 29.17 -17.65
CA ARG A 94 -19.02 28.88 -16.92
C ARG A 94 -19.18 29.03 -15.41
N LYS A 95 -19.83 30.10 -14.95
CA LYS A 95 -20.05 30.32 -13.50
C LYS A 95 -20.93 29.21 -12.92
N ALA A 96 -22.00 28.84 -13.63
CA ALA A 96 -22.85 27.71 -13.26
C ALA A 96 -22.09 26.38 -13.27
N ALA A 97 -21.25 26.13 -14.27
CA ALA A 97 -20.39 24.95 -14.32
C ALA A 97 -19.41 24.88 -13.14
N THR A 98 -18.79 26.00 -12.77
CA THR A 98 -17.89 26.08 -11.63
C THR A 98 -18.60 25.76 -10.31
N GLY A 99 -19.79 26.32 -10.10
CA GLY A 99 -20.63 25.97 -8.95
C GLY A 99 -21.04 24.49 -8.94
N LEU A 100 -21.38 23.94 -10.11
CA LEU A 100 -21.73 22.52 -10.25
C LEU A 100 -20.54 21.60 -9.95
N VAL A 101 -19.33 21.89 -10.45
CA VAL A 101 -18.14 21.06 -10.17
C VAL A 101 -17.80 21.08 -8.68
N PHE A 102 -17.87 22.25 -8.04
CA PHE A 102 -17.69 22.35 -6.59
C PHE A 102 -18.73 21.52 -5.84
N ALA A 103 -20.02 21.63 -6.21
CA ALA A 103 -21.10 20.85 -5.60
C ALA A 103 -20.93 19.34 -5.80
N LEU A 104 -20.53 18.89 -6.99
CA LEU A 104 -20.24 17.48 -7.25
C LEU A 104 -19.05 16.98 -6.44
N GLY A 105 -17.99 17.80 -6.29
CA GLY A 105 -16.87 17.50 -5.41
C GLY A 105 -17.30 17.36 -3.95
N ALA A 106 -18.15 18.27 -3.46
CA ALA A 106 -18.69 18.24 -2.10
C ALA A 106 -19.59 17.02 -1.84
N VAL A 107 -20.47 16.68 -2.78
CA VAL A 107 -21.34 15.49 -2.68
C VAL A 107 -20.50 14.21 -2.68
N LEU A 108 -19.52 14.10 -3.59
CA LEU A 108 -18.62 12.96 -3.63
C LEU A 108 -17.81 12.83 -2.34
N SER A 109 -17.26 13.93 -1.84
CA SER A 109 -16.50 13.91 -0.59
C SER A 109 -17.39 13.56 0.60
N ALA A 110 -18.58 14.15 0.73
CA ALA A 110 -19.50 13.81 1.81
C ALA A 110 -19.93 12.33 1.79
N ALA A 111 -20.11 11.75 0.60
CA ALA A 111 -20.37 10.32 0.46
C ALA A 111 -19.18 9.46 0.91
N ILE A 112 -17.95 9.89 0.63
CA ILE A 112 -16.73 9.21 1.09
C ILE A 112 -16.59 9.30 2.61
N GLU A 113 -16.72 10.49 3.20
CA GLU A 113 -16.66 10.67 4.66
C GLU A 113 -17.71 9.82 5.38
N LEU A 114 -18.92 9.72 4.82
CA LEU A 114 -19.99 8.87 5.35
C LEU A 114 -19.59 7.38 5.34
N LEU A 115 -18.92 6.93 4.27
CA LEU A 115 -18.40 5.56 4.19
C LEU A 115 -17.24 5.34 5.17
N GLN A 116 -16.38 6.34 5.36
CA GLN A 116 -15.25 6.27 6.29
C GLN A 116 -15.67 6.17 7.76
N LEU A 117 -16.89 6.55 8.13
CA LEU A 117 -17.44 6.22 9.46
C LEU A 117 -17.51 4.71 9.72
N GLY A 118 -17.49 3.88 8.67
CA GLY A 118 -17.38 2.43 8.78
C GLY A 118 -15.96 1.89 8.86
N LEU A 119 -14.94 2.73 8.72
CA LEU A 119 -13.53 2.31 8.76
C LEU A 119 -12.93 2.67 10.13
N PRO A 120 -12.58 1.69 10.98
CA PRO A 120 -12.14 1.94 12.36
C PRO A 120 -10.97 2.91 12.52
N TYR A 121 -10.10 2.95 11.51
CA TYR A 121 -8.83 3.67 11.53
C TYR A 121 -8.85 4.98 10.73
N ARG A 122 -10.04 5.43 10.30
CA ARG A 122 -10.22 6.70 9.59
C ARG A 122 -11.02 7.67 10.45
N VAL A 123 -10.59 8.92 10.48
CA VAL A 123 -11.36 10.01 11.07
C VAL A 123 -12.06 10.73 9.93
N ALA A 124 -13.40 10.65 9.90
CA ALA A 124 -14.20 11.41 8.95
C ALA A 124 -14.30 12.87 9.41
N GLY A 125 -14.19 13.82 8.48
CA GLY A 125 -14.01 15.23 8.85
C GLY A 125 -14.59 16.26 7.88
N LEU A 126 -15.09 17.36 8.44
CA LEU A 126 -15.51 18.53 7.67
C LEU A 126 -14.34 19.15 6.89
N SER A 127 -13.14 19.15 7.47
CA SER A 127 -11.92 19.64 6.80
C SER A 127 -11.66 18.92 5.48
N ASP A 128 -11.93 17.63 5.40
CA ASP A 128 -11.70 16.81 4.20
C ASP A 128 -12.74 17.10 3.13
N ILE A 129 -14.01 17.26 3.52
CA ILE A 129 -15.06 17.75 2.61
C ILE A 129 -14.67 19.08 1.99
N LEU A 130 -14.18 20.03 2.80
CA LEU A 130 -13.77 21.34 2.32
C LEU A 130 -12.55 21.26 1.40
N ALA A 131 -11.52 20.48 1.77
CA ALA A 131 -10.31 20.31 0.99
C ALA A 131 -10.59 19.65 -0.37
N ASN A 132 -11.34 18.55 -0.38
CA ASN A 132 -11.73 17.80 -1.59
C ASN A 132 -12.61 18.65 -2.52
N SER A 133 -13.60 19.37 -1.98
CA SER A 133 -14.46 20.28 -2.76
C SER A 133 -13.65 21.42 -3.38
N THR A 134 -12.70 21.96 -2.63
CA THR A 134 -11.77 22.99 -3.11
C THR A 134 -10.84 22.44 -4.18
N GLY A 135 -10.35 21.22 -4.02
CA GLY A 135 -9.56 20.51 -5.04
C GLY A 135 -10.31 20.37 -6.36
N ALA A 136 -11.58 19.97 -6.31
CA ALA A 136 -12.43 19.90 -7.50
C ALA A 136 -12.62 21.28 -8.16
N LEU A 137 -12.77 22.34 -7.36
CA LEU A 137 -12.83 23.72 -7.86
C LEU A 137 -11.51 24.14 -8.53
N VAL A 138 -10.36 23.87 -7.90
CA VAL A 138 -9.03 24.15 -8.47
C VAL A 138 -8.84 23.42 -9.80
N GLY A 139 -9.24 22.15 -9.89
CA GLY A 139 -9.23 21.38 -11.13
C GLY A 139 -10.06 22.01 -12.25
N GLN A 140 -11.26 22.49 -11.92
CA GLN A 140 -12.10 23.23 -12.86
C GLN A 140 -11.46 24.56 -13.30
N LEU A 141 -10.89 25.33 -12.37
CA LEU A 141 -10.20 26.57 -12.70
C LEU A 141 -8.98 26.30 -13.60
N PHE A 142 -8.25 25.22 -13.34
CA PHE A 142 -7.14 24.79 -14.18
C PHE A 142 -7.60 24.40 -15.60
N TYR A 143 -8.73 23.70 -15.74
CA TYR A 143 -9.32 23.43 -17.05
C TYR A 143 -9.71 24.72 -17.78
N LEU A 144 -10.32 25.69 -17.09
CA LEU A 144 -10.69 26.97 -17.69
C LEU A 144 -9.48 27.80 -18.13
N ALA A 145 -8.38 27.74 -17.37
CA ALA A 145 -7.15 28.48 -17.66
C ALA A 145 -6.33 27.87 -18.80
N ALA A 146 -6.17 26.54 -18.81
CA ALA A 146 -5.21 25.87 -19.70
C ALA A 146 -5.74 24.58 -20.34
N GLY A 147 -6.89 24.05 -19.94
CA GLY A 147 -7.36 22.72 -20.31
C GLY A 147 -7.53 22.51 -21.81
N GLN A 148 -8.09 23.48 -22.54
CA GLN A 148 -8.21 23.40 -24.01
C GLN A 148 -6.85 23.37 -24.71
N SER A 149 -5.91 24.20 -24.25
CA SER A 149 -4.54 24.22 -24.76
C SER A 149 -3.81 22.91 -24.50
N ILE A 150 -4.01 22.30 -23.34
CA ILE A 150 -3.43 21.00 -22.97
C ILE A 150 -4.01 19.88 -23.85
N LEU A 151 -5.35 19.78 -23.92
CA LEU A 151 -6.01 18.73 -24.70
C LEU A 151 -5.65 18.80 -26.19
N THR A 152 -5.61 20.00 -26.77
CA THR A 152 -5.18 20.18 -28.18
C THR A 152 -3.69 19.89 -28.41
N ARG A 153 -2.82 20.13 -27.43
CA ARG A 153 -1.41 19.71 -27.50
C ARG A 153 -1.27 18.20 -27.45
N VAL A 154 -2.01 17.53 -26.56
CA VAL A 154 -2.05 16.07 -26.49
C VAL A 154 -2.58 15.47 -27.80
N GLU A 155 -3.67 16.01 -28.35
CA GLU A 155 -4.21 15.60 -29.65
C GLU A 155 -3.17 15.76 -30.78
N ARG A 156 -2.46 16.89 -30.83
CA ARG A 156 -1.37 17.10 -31.80
C ARG A 156 -0.25 16.09 -31.62
N LEU A 157 0.22 15.87 -30.39
CA LEU A 157 1.26 14.90 -30.09
C LEU A 157 0.86 13.49 -30.53
N VAL A 158 -0.39 13.08 -30.24
CA VAL A 158 -0.96 11.81 -30.70
C VAL A 158 -0.95 11.75 -32.23
N HIS A 159 -1.35 12.82 -32.91
CA HIS A 159 -1.36 12.89 -34.38
C HIS A 159 0.04 12.81 -35.00
N GLU A 160 1.06 13.38 -34.34
CA GLU A 160 2.47 13.31 -34.78
C GLU A 160 3.13 11.95 -34.53
N ILE A 161 2.81 11.30 -33.40
CA ILE A 161 3.36 9.98 -33.03
C ILE A 161 2.73 8.88 -33.87
N LYS A 162 1.42 8.95 -34.13
CA LYS A 162 0.64 7.90 -34.80
C LYS A 162 1.23 7.42 -36.14
N PRO A 163 1.63 8.27 -37.11
CA PRO A 163 2.24 7.82 -38.36
C PRO A 163 3.64 7.22 -38.17
N ARG A 164 4.32 7.50 -37.04
CA ARG A 164 5.66 6.99 -36.74
C ARG A 164 5.62 5.61 -36.07
N LEU A 165 4.46 5.13 -35.61
CA LEU A 165 4.29 3.83 -34.98
C LEU A 165 4.35 2.69 -36.02
N THR A 166 5.50 2.04 -36.11
CA THR A 166 5.66 0.77 -36.84
C THR A 166 5.76 -0.39 -35.85
N VAL A 167 5.46 -1.61 -36.29
CA VAL A 167 5.60 -2.82 -35.43
C VAL A 167 7.01 -2.94 -34.85
N ARG A 168 8.05 -2.61 -35.62
CA ARG A 168 9.45 -2.63 -35.15
C ARG A 168 9.70 -1.59 -34.06
N ARG A 169 9.26 -0.35 -34.25
CA ARG A 169 9.42 0.71 -33.24
C ARG A 169 8.60 0.42 -31.98
N LEU A 170 7.41 -0.15 -32.12
CA LEU A 170 6.60 -0.58 -30.98
C LEU A 170 7.29 -1.72 -30.22
N ALA A 171 7.83 -2.72 -30.91
CA ALA A 171 8.57 -3.81 -30.27
C ALA A 171 9.79 -3.29 -29.49
N VAL A 172 10.53 -2.34 -30.06
CA VAL A 172 11.65 -1.68 -29.36
C VAL A 172 11.15 -0.86 -28.17
N ALA A 173 10.08 -0.08 -28.32
CA ALA A 173 9.51 0.72 -27.24
C ALA A 173 9.00 -0.16 -26.08
N LEU A 174 8.35 -1.29 -26.39
CA LEU A 174 7.90 -2.26 -25.40
C LEU A 174 9.09 -2.93 -24.71
N ALA A 175 10.13 -3.32 -25.46
CA ALA A 175 11.33 -3.91 -24.88
C ALA A 175 12.06 -2.93 -23.94
N LEU A 176 12.21 -1.67 -24.35
CA LEU A 176 12.77 -0.61 -23.50
C LEU A 176 11.90 -0.34 -22.26
N TYR A 177 10.58 -0.26 -22.44
CA TYR A 177 9.64 -0.10 -21.34
C TYR A 177 9.73 -1.26 -20.34
N SER A 178 9.76 -2.51 -20.83
CA SER A 178 9.93 -3.70 -20.00
C SER A 178 11.27 -3.71 -19.28
N ALA A 179 12.36 -3.27 -19.91
CA ALA A 179 13.67 -3.17 -19.28
C ALA A 179 13.67 -2.11 -18.16
N VAL A 180 13.14 -0.91 -18.43
CA VAL A 180 13.00 0.17 -17.44
C VAL A 180 12.10 -0.27 -16.29
N MET A 181 10.97 -0.92 -16.59
CA MET A 181 10.07 -1.45 -15.58
C MET A 181 10.75 -2.56 -14.77
N GLY A 182 11.50 -3.46 -15.39
CA GLY A 182 12.27 -4.49 -14.67
C GLY A 182 13.28 -3.90 -13.69
N LEU A 183 14.02 -2.85 -14.10
CA LEU A 183 14.92 -2.11 -13.20
C LEU A 183 14.16 -1.42 -12.06
N PHE A 184 13.01 -0.83 -12.35
CA PHE A 184 12.16 -0.19 -11.36
C PHE A 184 11.58 -1.19 -10.35
N LEU A 185 11.13 -2.35 -10.80
CA LEU A 185 10.64 -3.43 -9.93
C LEU A 185 11.75 -4.03 -9.07
N PHE A 186 12.95 -4.18 -9.63
CA PHE A 186 14.12 -4.58 -8.86
C PHE A 186 14.45 -3.56 -7.75
N TRP A 187 14.41 -2.26 -8.08
CA TRP A 187 14.59 -1.20 -7.09
C TRP A 187 13.51 -1.24 -5.99
N LEU A 188 12.25 -1.42 -6.37
CA LEU A 188 11.14 -1.57 -5.41
C LEU A 188 11.33 -2.79 -4.51
N GLN A 189 11.76 -3.92 -5.06
CA GLN A 189 12.07 -5.12 -4.26
C GLN A 189 13.23 -4.84 -3.29
N SER A 190 14.26 -4.13 -3.74
CA SER A 190 15.39 -3.76 -2.88
C SER A 190 14.98 -2.85 -1.73
N ALA A 191 13.88 -2.11 -1.87
CA ALA A 191 13.34 -1.28 -0.80
C ALA A 191 12.62 -2.08 0.30
N MET A 192 12.44 -3.39 0.14
CA MET A 192 11.84 -4.27 1.16
C MET A 192 12.87 -5.04 1.99
N ASN A 193 14.16 -4.84 1.75
CA ASN A 193 15.23 -5.48 2.53
C ASN A 193 15.51 -4.75 3.86
N LEU A 194 16.44 -5.29 4.64
CA LEU A 194 16.83 -4.77 5.95
C LEU A 194 18.07 -3.84 5.88
N SER A 195 18.41 -3.32 4.69
CA SER A 195 19.66 -2.57 4.46
C SER A 195 19.77 -1.24 5.20
N ASN A 196 18.64 -0.69 5.67
CA ASN A 196 18.59 0.53 6.45
C ASN A 196 18.46 0.29 7.96
N TRP A 197 18.75 -0.91 8.45
CA TRP A 197 18.76 -1.17 9.90
C TRP A 197 19.90 -0.43 10.59
N ASP A 198 19.58 0.21 11.71
CA ASP A 198 20.53 1.00 12.48
C ASP A 198 21.13 0.14 13.61
N ALA A 199 22.46 0.01 13.62
CA ALA A 199 23.15 -0.76 14.64
C ALA A 199 23.24 -0.05 16.00
N GLN A 200 22.81 1.21 16.11
CA GLN A 200 22.88 2.00 17.33
C GLN A 200 21.68 1.80 18.27
N TYR A 201 20.63 1.11 17.84
CA TYR A 201 19.43 0.93 18.64
C TYR A 201 19.61 -0.16 19.72
N PRO A 202 19.28 0.13 20.99
CA PRO A 202 19.19 -0.89 22.04
C PRO A 202 17.98 -1.82 21.83
N LEU A 203 18.02 -2.98 22.49
CA LEU A 203 16.86 -3.85 22.66
C LEU A 203 16.16 -3.45 23.96
N ALA A 204 14.84 -3.22 23.92
CA ALA A 204 13.98 -2.99 25.07
C ALA A 204 12.85 -4.02 25.12
N VAL A 205 12.42 -4.38 26.33
CA VAL A 205 11.40 -5.38 26.62
C VAL A 205 10.42 -4.81 27.64
N GLY A 206 9.12 -4.95 27.36
CA GLY A 206 8.02 -4.46 28.21
C GLY A 206 7.70 -2.96 28.09
N ASN A 207 8.52 -2.17 27.39
CA ASN A 207 8.26 -0.76 27.10
C ASN A 207 9.10 -0.25 25.91
N GLU A 208 8.86 0.98 25.48
CA GLU A 208 9.75 1.76 24.62
C GLU A 208 10.97 2.24 25.42
N THR A 209 12.06 2.57 24.72
CA THR A 209 13.32 3.02 25.37
C THR A 209 13.18 4.30 26.21
N ASP A 210 12.13 5.10 25.97
CA ASP A 210 11.80 6.31 26.72
C ASP A 210 10.69 6.09 27.77
N GLY A 211 10.17 4.87 27.88
CA GLY A 211 9.09 4.52 28.80
C GLY A 211 7.67 4.87 28.33
N SER A 212 7.51 5.44 27.11
CA SER A 212 6.24 6.02 26.66
C SER A 212 5.17 5.02 26.18
N ARG A 213 5.51 3.74 26.03
CA ARG A 213 4.62 2.70 25.44
C ARG A 213 4.65 1.40 26.28
N PRO A 214 4.26 1.46 27.57
CA PRO A 214 4.33 0.31 28.46
C PRO A 214 3.41 -0.80 27.96
N TRP A 215 3.88 -2.04 28.11
CA TRP A 215 3.06 -3.23 27.88
C TRP A 215 2.78 -3.94 29.19
N GLN A 216 1.50 -4.21 29.45
CA GLN A 216 1.07 -4.96 30.62
C GLN A 216 0.92 -6.44 30.25
N GLY A 217 1.91 -7.23 30.64
CA GLY A 217 1.97 -8.65 30.34
C GLY A 217 3.22 -9.32 30.90
N VAL A 218 3.34 -10.60 30.63
CA VAL A 218 4.47 -11.44 31.01
C VAL A 218 5.08 -12.03 29.76
N LEU A 219 6.38 -11.81 29.56
CA LEU A 219 7.17 -12.46 28.52
C LEU A 219 7.97 -13.60 29.17
N TYR A 220 7.69 -14.84 28.80
CA TYR A 220 8.29 -16.04 29.40
C TYR A 220 9.62 -16.41 28.74
N ASP A 221 9.66 -16.36 27.41
CA ASP A 221 10.86 -16.59 26.63
C ASP A 221 10.82 -15.79 25.32
N PHE A 222 12.01 -15.50 24.81
CA PHE A 222 12.23 -14.76 23.57
C PHE A 222 13.52 -15.24 22.89
N GLN A 223 13.42 -15.66 21.64
CA GLN A 223 14.51 -16.21 20.86
C GLN A 223 14.56 -15.56 19.48
N VAL A 224 15.78 -15.32 18.99
CA VAL A 224 15.99 -14.74 17.66
C VAL A 224 16.98 -15.59 16.87
N TYR A 225 16.62 -15.90 15.63
CA TYR A 225 17.41 -16.66 14.66
C TYR A 225 17.72 -15.78 13.44
N ASP A 226 18.86 -15.98 12.81
CA ASP A 226 19.36 -15.25 11.63
C ASP A 226 19.00 -15.91 10.30
N TRP A 227 17.88 -16.62 10.27
CA TRP A 227 17.36 -17.26 9.08
C TRP A 227 15.84 -17.40 9.17
N ALA A 228 15.17 -17.42 8.01
CA ALA A 228 13.73 -17.59 7.93
C ALA A 228 13.36 -19.08 7.98
N MET A 229 12.54 -19.47 8.98
CA MET A 229 12.08 -20.85 9.12
C MET A 229 10.96 -21.18 8.12
N ASP A 230 10.99 -22.39 7.57
CA ASP A 230 9.84 -22.96 6.87
C ASP A 230 8.78 -23.44 7.88
N PRO A 231 7.55 -23.79 7.43
CA PRO A 231 6.48 -24.21 8.34
C PRO A 231 6.86 -25.43 9.20
N SER A 232 7.66 -26.35 8.67
CA SER A 232 8.04 -27.57 9.41
C SER A 232 9.04 -27.28 10.53
N ALA A 233 9.97 -26.35 10.30
CA ALA A 233 10.90 -25.88 11.32
C ALA A 233 10.20 -24.98 12.35
N ALA A 234 9.29 -24.10 11.92
CA ALA A 234 8.50 -23.24 12.81
C ALA A 234 7.62 -24.07 13.76
N ALA A 235 7.03 -25.17 13.29
CA ALA A 235 6.25 -26.09 14.11
C ALA A 235 7.06 -26.67 15.30
N CYS A 236 8.38 -26.79 15.17
CA CYS A 236 9.23 -27.31 16.25
C CYS A 236 9.51 -26.28 17.36
N LEU A 237 9.10 -25.03 17.19
CA LEU A 237 9.13 -23.98 18.22
C LEU A 237 7.75 -23.72 18.84
N LEU A 238 6.71 -24.39 18.35
CA LEU A 238 5.34 -24.31 18.83
C LEU A 238 5.02 -25.55 19.71
N PRO A 239 3.90 -25.56 20.45
CA PRO A 239 3.49 -26.67 21.30
C PRO A 239 3.18 -27.97 20.54
N ASP A 240 2.89 -27.87 19.23
CA ASP A 240 2.59 -29.02 18.38
C ASP A 240 3.77 -29.97 18.22
N ALA A 241 3.47 -31.25 17.99
CA ALA A 241 4.50 -32.26 17.79
C ALA A 241 5.33 -31.97 16.52
N CYS A 242 6.59 -31.57 16.72
CA CYS A 242 7.62 -31.47 15.68
C CYS A 242 7.65 -32.78 14.87
N SER A 243 7.11 -32.74 13.64
CA SER A 243 7.12 -33.87 12.71
C SER A 243 8.37 -33.89 11.82
N GLY A 244 9.19 -32.82 11.89
CA GLY A 244 10.45 -32.65 11.16
C GLY A 244 11.70 -32.95 12.00
N SER A 245 12.87 -32.74 11.39
CA SER A 245 14.14 -32.78 12.14
C SER A 245 14.25 -31.55 13.04
N PRO A 246 14.79 -31.67 14.27
CA PRO A 246 14.93 -30.54 15.19
C PRO A 246 15.74 -29.40 14.55
N VAL A 247 15.39 -28.17 14.93
CA VAL A 247 16.04 -26.93 14.46
C VAL A 247 17.57 -27.06 14.58
N HIS A 248 18.25 -27.19 13.45
CA HIS A 248 19.69 -27.49 13.43
C HIS A 248 20.60 -26.28 13.73
N LYS A 249 20.06 -25.07 13.73
CA LYS A 249 20.80 -23.83 14.02
C LYS A 249 20.38 -23.28 15.36
N ALA A 250 21.35 -23.03 16.24
CA ALA A 250 21.11 -22.37 17.52
C ALA A 250 20.62 -20.93 17.30
N PRO A 251 19.79 -20.39 18.21
CA PRO A 251 19.40 -18.98 18.20
C PRO A 251 20.63 -18.07 18.39
N VAL A 252 20.57 -16.89 17.78
CA VAL A 252 21.56 -15.80 17.94
C VAL A 252 21.42 -15.12 19.30
N VAL A 253 20.18 -15.07 19.80
CA VAL A 253 19.79 -14.52 21.10
C VAL A 253 18.79 -15.46 21.74
N THR A 254 18.98 -15.75 23.02
CA THR A 254 18.00 -16.45 23.84
C THR A 254 17.82 -15.70 25.14
N CYS A 255 16.60 -15.28 25.39
CA CYS A 255 16.16 -14.63 26.59
C CYS A 255 15.13 -15.51 27.28
N SER A 256 15.29 -15.72 28.58
CA SER A 256 14.35 -16.51 29.38
C SER A 256 14.03 -15.78 30.67
N GLN A 257 12.79 -15.91 31.10
CA GLN A 257 12.32 -15.42 32.39
C GLN A 257 13.18 -16.01 33.53
N GLN A 258 13.47 -15.17 34.52
CA GLN A 258 14.18 -15.50 35.75
C GLN A 258 13.17 -15.64 36.91
N HIS A 259 13.67 -15.95 38.12
CA HIS A 259 12.88 -16.30 39.30
C HIS A 259 11.73 -15.34 39.68
N ASP A 260 11.74 -14.09 39.21
CA ASP A 260 10.66 -13.11 39.39
C ASP A 260 9.91 -12.92 38.06
N LEU A 261 8.56 -12.91 38.09
CA LEU A 261 7.69 -13.07 36.92
C LEU A 261 7.85 -12.00 35.82
N SER A 262 8.69 -10.98 36.02
CA SER A 262 8.94 -9.88 35.07
C SER A 262 10.41 -9.73 34.66
N ASP A 263 11.34 -10.48 35.25
CA ASP A 263 12.78 -10.37 34.95
C ASP A 263 13.19 -11.34 33.85
N ILE A 264 13.86 -10.84 32.81
CA ILE A 264 14.34 -11.62 31.68
C ILE A 264 15.85 -11.44 31.54
N ALA A 265 16.55 -12.57 31.49
CA ALA A 265 17.98 -12.60 31.20
C ALA A 265 18.21 -13.09 29.77
N CYS A 266 18.97 -12.32 29.00
CA CYS A 266 19.40 -12.72 27.66
C CYS A 266 20.83 -13.26 27.68
N THR A 267 21.06 -14.30 26.89
CA THR A 267 22.36 -14.90 26.63
C THR A 267 22.72 -14.72 25.15
N SER A 268 24.02 -14.65 24.88
CA SER A 268 24.66 -14.48 23.55
C SER A 268 24.37 -13.16 22.81
N ASN A 269 25.42 -12.58 22.22
CA ASN A 269 25.39 -11.45 21.27
C ASN A 269 24.59 -10.18 21.62
N LEU A 270 24.26 -9.98 22.90
CA LEU A 270 23.63 -8.77 23.41
C LEU A 270 24.44 -8.18 24.57
N PRO A 271 24.45 -6.84 24.72
CA PRO A 271 24.82 -6.22 25.98
C PRO A 271 23.90 -6.71 27.11
N GLN A 272 24.32 -6.52 28.36
CA GLN A 272 23.47 -6.86 29.51
C GLN A 272 22.16 -6.08 29.44
N LEU A 273 21.06 -6.71 29.86
CA LEU A 273 19.79 -6.03 30.07
C LEU A 273 19.78 -5.47 31.49
N THR A 274 19.48 -4.18 31.61
CA THR A 274 19.31 -3.51 32.89
C THR A 274 17.91 -2.96 33.02
N TRP A 275 17.42 -2.95 34.27
CA TRP A 275 16.17 -2.33 34.62
C TRP A 275 16.26 -0.81 34.49
N ARG A 276 15.29 -0.26 33.77
CA ARG A 276 15.03 1.18 33.61
C ARG A 276 13.67 1.49 34.24
N ARG A 277 13.51 2.73 34.69
CA ARG A 277 12.30 3.21 35.36
C ARG A 277 11.97 4.62 34.92
N SER A 278 10.69 4.86 34.67
CA SER A 278 10.13 6.21 34.54
C SER A 278 9.56 6.61 35.91
N GLY A 279 9.85 7.82 36.38
CA GLY A 279 9.17 8.41 37.55
C GLY A 279 9.36 7.76 38.93
N GLY A 280 10.13 6.66 39.06
CA GLY A 280 10.43 6.03 40.36
C GLY A 280 9.40 5.01 40.87
N ASN A 281 8.34 4.70 40.11
CA ASN A 281 7.39 3.63 40.44
C ASN A 281 7.81 2.30 39.79
N ASP A 282 7.65 1.18 40.52
CA ASP A 282 7.98 -0.17 40.03
C ASP A 282 7.03 -0.65 38.92
N SER A 283 5.82 -0.06 38.79
CA SER A 283 4.84 -0.38 37.73
C SER A 283 5.20 0.18 36.35
N GLU A 284 6.23 1.02 36.25
CA GLU A 284 6.73 1.60 34.99
C GLU A 284 8.16 1.12 34.68
N ALA A 285 8.56 -0.02 35.25
CA ALA A 285 9.87 -0.60 35.02
C ALA A 285 9.91 -1.41 33.72
N TRP A 286 11.00 -1.29 32.96
CA TRP A 286 11.25 -2.09 31.76
C TRP A 286 12.71 -2.52 31.71
N GLN A 287 13.04 -3.50 30.88
CA GLN A 287 14.42 -3.92 30.67
C GLN A 287 14.93 -3.42 29.33
N GLN A 288 16.16 -2.92 29.33
CA GLN A 288 16.82 -2.43 28.13
C GLN A 288 18.29 -2.79 28.15
N THR A 289 18.87 -3.06 26.99
CA THR A 289 20.31 -3.25 26.86
C THR A 289 21.08 -1.98 27.26
N ASP A 290 22.20 -2.17 27.96
CA ASP A 290 23.05 -1.08 28.51
C ASP A 290 23.72 -0.22 27.42
N GLY A 291 23.69 -0.73 26.19
CA GLY A 291 24.11 -0.05 24.98
C GLY A 291 23.38 -0.62 23.77
N PRO A 292 23.80 -0.22 22.56
CA PRO A 292 23.22 -0.70 21.32
C PRO A 292 23.28 -2.22 21.16
N ALA A 293 22.22 -2.82 20.60
CA ALA A 293 22.19 -4.22 20.18
C ALA A 293 22.86 -4.38 18.79
N SER A 294 24.08 -3.85 18.62
CA SER A 294 24.74 -3.71 17.31
C SER A 294 25.01 -5.05 16.63
N ALA A 295 25.53 -6.03 17.38
CA ALA A 295 25.87 -7.34 16.82
C ALA A 295 24.62 -8.07 16.30
N LEU A 296 23.51 -7.99 17.04
CA LEU A 296 22.22 -8.54 16.59
C LEU A 296 21.72 -7.80 15.34
N SER A 297 21.61 -6.47 15.41
CA SER A 297 21.07 -5.66 14.30
C SER A 297 21.87 -5.85 13.00
N GLN A 298 23.20 -5.85 13.08
CA GLN A 298 24.07 -6.07 11.93
C GLN A 298 23.88 -7.47 11.35
N ARG A 299 23.85 -8.52 12.19
CA ARG A 299 23.69 -9.89 11.72
C ARG A 299 22.35 -10.13 11.02
N LEU A 300 21.26 -9.58 11.56
CA LEU A 300 19.95 -9.70 10.92
C LEU A 300 19.88 -8.87 9.63
N ALA A 301 20.50 -7.69 9.59
CA ALA A 301 20.56 -6.87 8.37
C ALA A 301 21.40 -7.52 7.26
N GLU A 302 22.51 -8.16 7.62
CA GLU A 302 23.41 -8.88 6.69
C GLU A 302 22.78 -10.13 6.10
N THR A 303 22.07 -10.91 6.92
CA THR A 303 21.35 -12.11 6.46
C THR A 303 20.08 -11.76 5.68
N GLY A 304 19.45 -10.63 5.99
CA GLY A 304 18.21 -10.18 5.36
C GLY A 304 16.99 -11.05 5.69
N GLU A 305 17.16 -11.99 6.63
CA GLU A 305 16.18 -13.00 7.02
C GLU A 305 16.30 -13.23 8.52
N TRP A 306 15.17 -13.47 9.19
CA TRP A 306 15.18 -13.77 10.62
C TRP A 306 13.94 -14.55 11.06
N THR A 307 14.06 -15.22 12.20
CA THR A 307 12.90 -15.80 12.90
C THR A 307 12.93 -15.37 14.35
N LEU A 308 11.80 -14.89 14.85
CA LEU A 308 11.59 -14.50 16.23
C LEU A 308 10.56 -15.45 16.83
N ALA A 309 10.90 -16.10 17.93
CA ALA A 309 9.99 -16.93 18.68
C ALA A 309 9.84 -16.38 20.09
N LEU A 310 8.61 -16.26 20.59
CA LEU A 310 8.37 -15.84 21.95
C LEU A 310 7.15 -16.54 22.55
N THR A 311 7.13 -16.64 23.87
CA THR A 311 5.94 -17.01 24.65
C THR A 311 5.58 -15.84 25.53
N ALA A 312 4.36 -15.30 25.39
CA ALA A 312 3.90 -14.16 26.16
C ALA A 312 2.43 -14.27 26.54
N ALA A 313 2.05 -13.69 27.68
CA ALA A 313 0.67 -13.55 28.12
C ALA A 313 0.36 -12.06 28.38
N SER A 314 -0.71 -11.54 27.82
CA SER A 314 -1.19 -10.20 28.17
C SER A 314 -2.00 -10.26 29.46
N THR A 315 -1.76 -9.35 30.42
CA THR A 315 -2.63 -9.23 31.60
C THR A 315 -3.90 -8.44 31.33
N LEU A 316 -3.94 -7.71 30.21
CA LEU A 316 -5.10 -6.96 29.73
C LEU A 316 -5.42 -7.35 28.27
N PRO A 317 -6.59 -7.96 27.99
CA PRO A 317 -6.98 -8.33 26.63
C PRO A 317 -7.08 -7.14 25.66
N TRP A 318 -7.19 -5.91 26.18
CA TRP A 318 -7.21 -4.69 25.36
C TRP A 318 -6.27 -3.64 25.96
N GLN A 319 -5.33 -3.14 25.14
CA GLN A 319 -4.38 -2.08 25.51
C GLN A 319 -4.27 -1.02 24.40
N GLU A 320 -4.03 0.23 24.77
CA GLU A 320 -3.70 1.28 23.79
C GLU A 320 -2.34 0.99 23.15
N GLY A 321 -2.28 1.08 21.82
CA GLY A 321 -1.19 0.46 21.06
C GLY A 321 -0.36 1.40 20.17
N PRO A 322 0.72 0.84 19.58
CA PRO A 322 1.28 -0.44 19.97
C PRO A 322 2.04 -0.30 21.29
N ALA A 323 1.66 -1.08 22.30
CA ALA A 323 2.40 -1.30 23.53
C ALA A 323 3.56 -2.26 23.23
N ARG A 324 4.74 -2.06 23.83
CA ARG A 324 5.96 -2.81 23.44
C ARG A 324 6.13 -4.10 24.23
N ILE A 325 5.97 -5.24 23.56
CA ILE A 325 6.39 -6.53 24.12
C ILE A 325 7.93 -6.61 24.06
N ALA A 326 8.49 -6.43 22.86
CA ALA A 326 9.93 -6.32 22.63
C ALA A 326 10.22 -5.40 21.43
N THR A 327 11.29 -4.62 21.47
CA THR A 327 11.63 -3.66 20.42
C THR A 327 13.13 -3.39 20.31
N ILE A 328 13.63 -3.25 19.09
CA ILE A 328 14.97 -2.72 18.79
C ILE A 328 14.75 -1.31 18.24
N SER A 329 14.85 -0.29 19.09
CA SER A 329 14.42 1.07 18.78
C SER A 329 15.21 2.15 19.51
N ASP A 330 15.08 3.38 19.03
CA ASP A 330 15.48 4.60 19.73
C ASP A 330 14.27 5.54 19.82
N GLY A 331 13.41 5.24 20.78
CA GLY A 331 12.19 5.97 21.04
C GLY A 331 11.03 5.61 20.10
N PRO A 332 9.89 6.33 20.21
CA PRO A 332 8.63 5.93 19.61
C PRO A 332 8.53 6.18 18.10
N ASN A 333 9.59 6.71 17.47
CA ASN A 333 9.58 7.11 16.05
C ASN A 333 10.71 6.48 15.21
N LEU A 334 11.67 5.79 15.84
CA LEU A 334 12.83 5.20 15.18
C LEU A 334 13.02 3.76 15.66
N ARG A 335 13.02 2.79 14.74
CA ARG A 335 13.16 1.37 15.12
C ARG A 335 13.68 0.51 13.99
N ASN A 336 14.25 -0.63 14.33
CA ASN A 336 14.49 -1.73 13.40
C ASN A 336 13.35 -2.76 13.43
N LEU A 337 12.89 -3.11 14.63
CA LEU A 337 11.89 -4.15 14.85
C LEU A 337 11.07 -3.82 16.10
N THR A 338 9.76 -4.01 16.04
CA THR A 338 8.88 -4.02 17.23
C THR A 338 7.93 -5.20 17.14
N VAL A 339 7.78 -5.91 18.25
CA VAL A 339 6.63 -6.78 18.53
C VAL A 339 5.84 -6.13 19.66
N GLY A 340 4.54 -5.93 19.44
CA GLY A 340 3.70 -5.19 20.35
C GLY A 340 2.26 -5.63 20.36
N GLN A 341 1.46 -4.98 21.20
CA GLN A 341 0.03 -5.19 21.31
C GLN A 341 -0.73 -3.90 21.01
N GLN A 342 -1.76 -3.98 20.18
CA GLN A 342 -2.72 -2.90 19.95
C GLN A 342 -4.13 -3.47 20.03
N GLY A 343 -4.91 -2.98 20.99
CA GLY A 343 -6.17 -3.63 21.37
C GLY A 343 -5.92 -5.08 21.78
N ASN A 344 -6.60 -6.01 21.11
CA ASN A 344 -6.43 -7.46 21.26
C ASN A 344 -5.53 -8.10 20.20
N SER A 345 -4.86 -7.28 19.38
CA SER A 345 -4.09 -7.75 18.23
C SER A 345 -2.60 -7.67 18.52
N LEU A 346 -1.85 -8.60 17.95
CA LEU A 346 -0.40 -8.54 17.90
C LEU A 346 0.01 -7.64 16.73
N VAL A 347 0.97 -6.76 16.97
CA VAL A 347 1.48 -5.80 16.00
C VAL A 347 2.95 -6.06 15.77
N LEU A 348 3.35 -6.16 14.50
CA LEU A 348 4.75 -6.17 14.10
C LEU A 348 5.08 -4.95 13.24
N ARG A 349 6.20 -4.31 13.57
CA ARG A 349 6.81 -3.26 12.75
C ARG A 349 8.21 -3.72 12.36
N VAL A 350 8.51 -3.75 11.08
CA VAL A 350 9.82 -4.13 10.55
C VAL A 350 10.32 -3.01 9.67
N ARG A 351 11.50 -2.47 9.97
CA ARG A 351 12.10 -1.40 9.18
C ARG A 351 12.69 -1.94 7.88
N THR A 352 12.29 -1.33 6.80
CA THR A 352 12.82 -1.44 5.45
C THR A 352 12.89 -0.04 4.84
N PRO A 353 13.64 0.18 3.74
CA PRO A 353 13.59 1.47 3.05
C PRO A 353 12.17 1.90 2.64
N ALA A 354 11.29 0.96 2.33
CA ALA A 354 9.88 1.23 2.03
C ALA A 354 9.09 1.58 3.29
N SER A 355 9.18 0.78 4.36
CA SER A 355 8.38 1.01 5.58
C SER A 355 8.74 2.29 6.34
N GLY A 356 9.87 2.90 6.00
CA GLY A 356 10.41 4.10 6.63
C GLY A 356 11.11 3.81 7.96
N GLU A 357 11.72 4.85 8.52
CA GLU A 357 12.55 4.83 9.74
C GLU A 357 11.83 4.27 10.98
N ASN A 358 10.50 4.36 10.98
CA ASN A 358 9.65 3.87 12.06
C ASN A 358 9.08 2.46 11.82
N GLY A 359 9.34 1.83 10.67
CA GLY A 359 8.83 0.49 10.37
C GLY A 359 7.30 0.36 10.32
N SER A 360 6.55 1.46 10.18
CA SER A 360 5.10 1.51 10.44
C SER A 360 4.24 1.60 9.17
N LEU A 361 4.81 1.44 7.98
CA LEU A 361 4.09 1.66 6.70
C LEU A 361 4.36 0.53 5.67
N PRO A 362 3.63 -0.60 5.74
CA PRO A 362 2.49 -0.84 6.61
C PRO A 362 2.88 -1.33 8.01
N GLU A 363 1.98 -1.10 8.97
CA GLU A 363 1.96 -1.78 10.25
C GLU A 363 1.28 -3.16 10.08
N LEU A 364 1.94 -4.23 10.54
CA LEU A 364 1.49 -5.60 10.29
C LEU A 364 0.70 -6.09 11.50
N ILE A 365 -0.56 -6.48 11.31
CA ILE A 365 -1.50 -6.79 12.41
C ILE A 365 -1.99 -8.23 12.32
N VAL A 366 -1.74 -8.99 13.37
CA VAL A 366 -2.31 -10.32 13.60
C VAL A 366 -3.49 -10.17 14.58
N PRO A 367 -4.74 -10.31 14.09
CA PRO A 367 -5.91 -10.04 14.91
C PRO A 367 -6.16 -11.12 15.96
N GLY A 368 -6.68 -10.70 17.13
CA GLY A 368 -7.25 -11.63 18.11
C GLY A 368 -6.26 -12.56 18.81
N VAL A 369 -4.98 -12.20 18.87
CA VAL A 369 -3.97 -12.95 19.64
C VAL A 369 -4.23 -12.84 21.14
N TRP A 370 -4.67 -11.68 21.63
CA TRP A 370 -4.81 -11.38 23.06
C TRP A 370 -6.27 -11.38 23.51
N LEU A 371 -7.02 -12.42 23.13
CA LEU A 371 -8.43 -12.56 23.51
C LEU A 371 -8.63 -13.11 24.93
N ASP A 372 -7.62 -13.78 25.47
CA ASP A 372 -7.58 -14.25 26.85
C ASP A 372 -6.24 -13.87 27.52
N ASP A 373 -6.08 -14.27 28.79
CA ASP A 373 -4.92 -13.97 29.63
C ASP A 373 -3.89 -15.12 29.67
N LYS A 374 -4.02 -16.11 28.76
CA LYS A 374 -3.13 -17.27 28.74
C LYS A 374 -1.83 -16.95 28.00
N PRO A 375 -0.77 -17.73 28.26
CA PRO A 375 0.44 -17.69 27.44
C PRO A 375 0.14 -18.16 26.01
N HIS A 376 0.51 -17.34 25.04
CA HIS A 376 0.51 -17.65 23.62
C HIS A 376 1.93 -17.82 23.10
N GLN A 377 2.17 -18.84 22.27
CA GLN A 377 3.43 -19.06 21.58
C GLN A 377 3.37 -18.47 20.18
N ILE A 378 4.31 -17.59 19.86
CA ILE A 378 4.29 -16.80 18.63
C ILE A 378 5.62 -16.98 17.93
N VAL A 379 5.57 -17.42 16.67
CA VAL A 379 6.74 -17.56 15.80
C VAL A 379 6.56 -16.67 14.59
N ALA A 380 7.39 -15.65 14.44
CA ALA A 380 7.39 -14.71 13.33
C ALA A 380 8.64 -14.91 12.46
N THR A 381 8.46 -15.29 11.20
CA THR A 381 9.53 -15.53 10.22
C THR A 381 9.52 -14.42 9.18
N PHE A 382 10.64 -13.77 8.95
CA PHE A 382 10.79 -12.73 7.93
C PHE A 382 11.84 -13.13 6.89
N ASP A 383 11.50 -12.99 5.63
CA ASP A 383 12.41 -13.15 4.49
C ASP A 383 12.15 -12.09 3.41
N LYS A 384 12.79 -12.26 2.25
CA LYS A 384 12.58 -11.43 1.04
C LYS A 384 11.15 -11.47 0.46
N ASN A 385 10.34 -12.45 0.84
CA ASN A 385 8.96 -12.64 0.37
C ASN A 385 7.96 -11.93 1.30
N GLY A 386 8.30 -11.86 2.59
CA GLY A 386 7.60 -11.07 3.58
C GLY A 386 7.66 -11.67 4.98
N LEU A 387 6.57 -11.54 5.72
CA LEU A 387 6.46 -11.98 7.10
C LEU A 387 5.40 -13.07 7.21
N THR A 388 5.70 -14.15 7.93
CA THR A 388 4.70 -15.14 8.35
C THR A 388 4.71 -15.23 9.86
N VAL A 389 3.54 -15.17 10.48
CA VAL A 389 3.37 -15.29 11.94
C VAL A 389 2.51 -16.50 12.25
N TYR A 390 2.99 -17.38 13.11
CA TYR A 390 2.26 -18.53 13.63
C TYR A 390 1.90 -18.24 15.09
N VAL A 391 0.67 -18.59 15.48
CA VAL A 391 0.17 -18.37 16.85
C VAL A 391 -0.42 -19.67 17.39
N ASP A 392 0.24 -20.23 18.41
CA ASP A 392 -0.06 -21.48 19.14
C ASP A 392 -0.05 -22.77 18.33
N ASP A 393 -0.42 -22.73 17.06
CA ASP A 393 -0.50 -23.89 16.15
C ASP A 393 0.06 -23.46 14.78
N VAL A 394 0.83 -24.33 14.13
CA VAL A 394 1.43 -24.03 12.82
C VAL A 394 0.38 -23.81 11.71
N SER A 395 -0.83 -24.35 11.89
CA SER A 395 -1.97 -24.14 11.01
C SER A 395 -2.60 -22.76 11.17
N ASN A 396 -2.39 -22.09 12.31
CA ASN A 396 -2.83 -20.72 12.57
C ASN A 396 -1.78 -19.71 12.08
N ALA A 397 -1.59 -19.70 10.76
CA ALA A 397 -0.57 -18.90 10.08
C ALA A 397 -1.15 -17.63 9.45
N PHE A 398 -0.47 -16.51 9.69
CA PHE A 398 -0.79 -15.18 9.18
C PHE A 398 0.35 -14.71 8.28
N THR A 399 0.10 -14.63 6.97
CA THR A 399 1.13 -14.27 5.98
C THR A 399 0.92 -12.85 5.46
N TYR A 400 2.00 -12.06 5.44
CA TYR A 400 2.05 -10.70 4.94
C TYR A 400 3.06 -10.64 3.80
N ARG A 401 2.57 -10.33 2.61
CA ARG A 401 3.41 -10.33 1.40
C ARG A 401 4.00 -8.94 1.17
N LEU A 402 5.31 -8.82 1.40
CA LEU A 402 6.07 -7.59 1.27
C LEU A 402 6.65 -7.45 -0.15
N ALA A 403 5.76 -7.36 -1.13
CA ALA A 403 6.12 -7.40 -2.53
C ALA A 403 6.31 -5.99 -3.16
N PRO A 404 6.92 -5.88 -4.36
CA PRO A 404 7.22 -4.59 -5.00
C PRO A 404 6.01 -3.67 -5.16
N GLN A 405 4.81 -4.25 -5.26
CA GLN A 405 3.54 -3.53 -5.34
C GLN A 405 3.31 -2.72 -4.05
N ILE A 406 3.59 -3.29 -2.86
CA ILE A 406 3.46 -2.60 -1.58
C ILE A 406 4.42 -1.41 -1.51
N ALA A 407 5.70 -1.64 -1.85
CA ALA A 407 6.70 -0.57 -1.95
C ALA A 407 6.28 0.52 -2.94
N PHE A 408 5.72 0.13 -4.08
CA PHE A 408 5.23 1.05 -5.10
C PHE A 408 4.16 2.00 -4.55
N PHE A 409 3.17 1.47 -3.85
CA PHE A 409 2.12 2.30 -3.25
C PHE A 409 2.68 3.18 -2.14
N ARG A 410 3.59 2.65 -1.32
CA ARG A 410 4.25 3.43 -0.28
C ARG A 410 5.00 4.67 -0.81
N PHE A 411 5.63 4.57 -1.98
CA PHE A 411 6.33 5.69 -2.60
C PHE A 411 5.41 6.60 -3.42
N LEU A 412 4.44 6.03 -4.13
CA LEU A 412 3.54 6.80 -5.01
C LEU A 412 2.43 7.52 -4.22
N LEU A 413 1.88 6.84 -3.22
CA LEU A 413 0.72 7.24 -2.42
C LEU A 413 1.05 6.97 -0.95
N PRO A 414 1.88 7.80 -0.30
CA PRO A 414 2.20 7.63 1.11
C PRO A 414 0.95 7.86 1.95
N VAL A 415 0.25 6.77 2.26
CA VAL A 415 -0.88 6.74 3.20
C VAL A 415 -0.27 6.65 4.59
N ASP A 416 -0.61 7.60 5.46
CA ASP A 416 -0.22 7.53 6.87
C ASP A 416 -1.13 6.53 7.61
N ASN A 417 -0.59 5.85 8.63
CA ASN A 417 -1.29 4.82 9.41
C ASN A 417 -1.86 3.67 8.55
N TRP A 418 -1.09 3.25 7.55
CA TRP A 418 -1.46 2.08 6.77
C TRP A 418 -1.27 0.81 7.61
N GLU A 419 -2.35 0.24 8.12
CA GLU A 419 -2.37 -1.09 8.71
C GLU A 419 -2.64 -2.15 7.63
N MET A 420 -1.93 -3.28 7.69
CA MET A 420 -2.08 -4.40 6.77
C MET A 420 -2.39 -5.67 7.56
N GLY A 421 -3.54 -6.28 7.26
CA GLY A 421 -3.93 -7.60 7.75
C GLY A 421 -3.29 -8.74 6.94
N PRO A 422 -3.52 -10.00 7.35
CA PRO A 422 -3.03 -11.19 6.67
C PRO A 422 -3.64 -11.35 5.26
N VAL A 423 -2.84 -11.83 4.32
CA VAL A 423 -3.28 -12.24 2.97
C VAL A 423 -4.37 -13.33 3.08
N PRO A 424 -5.52 -13.24 2.37
CA PRO A 424 -5.65 -12.68 1.02
C PRO A 424 -6.67 -11.55 0.81
N ALA A 425 -7.32 -10.95 1.81
CA ALA A 425 -8.42 -10.00 1.56
C ALA A 425 -7.94 -8.59 1.14
N ASP A 426 -6.82 -8.08 1.67
CA ASP A 426 -6.60 -6.62 1.69
C ASP A 426 -5.73 -6.09 0.53
N THR A 427 -5.15 -6.97 -0.30
CA THR A 427 -4.10 -6.57 -1.28
C THR A 427 -4.47 -6.73 -2.75
N TRP A 428 -5.52 -7.48 -3.13
CA TRP A 428 -5.86 -7.66 -4.56
C TRP A 428 -6.20 -6.35 -5.27
N GLY A 429 -6.85 -5.41 -4.55
CA GLY A 429 -7.13 -4.08 -5.07
C GLY A 429 -5.84 -3.32 -5.45
N LEU A 430 -4.80 -3.42 -4.61
CA LEU A 430 -3.49 -2.80 -4.88
C LEU A 430 -2.87 -3.41 -6.14
N TYR A 431 -2.92 -4.73 -6.27
CA TYR A 431 -2.35 -5.44 -7.41
C TYR A 431 -3.03 -5.05 -8.73
N LEU A 432 -4.36 -4.92 -8.74
CA LEU A 432 -5.10 -4.47 -9.92
C LEU A 432 -4.78 -3.02 -10.30
N VAL A 433 -4.67 -2.11 -9.33
CA VAL A 433 -4.28 -0.72 -9.59
C VAL A 433 -2.84 -0.66 -10.12
N PHE A 434 -1.93 -1.43 -9.52
CA PHE A 434 -0.55 -1.56 -9.96
C PHE A 434 -0.46 -2.07 -11.40
N TYR A 435 -1.15 -3.17 -11.75
CA TYR A 435 -1.26 -3.64 -13.13
C TYR A 435 -1.87 -2.59 -14.05
N GLY A 436 -2.89 -1.88 -13.58
CA GLY A 436 -3.52 -0.78 -14.31
C GLY A 436 -2.52 0.31 -14.69
N MET A 437 -1.67 0.71 -13.75
CA MET A 437 -0.64 1.73 -13.97
C MET A 437 0.45 1.26 -14.93
N ILE A 438 0.92 0.01 -14.80
CA ILE A 438 1.91 -0.56 -15.72
C ILE A 438 1.31 -0.70 -17.12
N PHE A 439 0.09 -1.21 -17.25
CA PHE A 439 -0.48 -1.56 -18.55
C PHE A 439 -1.16 -0.40 -19.27
N THR A 440 -1.51 0.70 -18.61
CA THR A 440 -2.19 1.84 -19.26
C THR A 440 -1.36 2.44 -20.42
N PRO A 441 -0.07 2.80 -20.25
CA PRO A 441 0.75 3.32 -21.35
C PRO A 441 0.82 2.35 -22.53
N ILE A 442 0.94 1.05 -22.25
CA ILE A 442 1.00 -0.01 -23.26
C ILE A 442 -0.35 -0.13 -24.00
N ALA A 443 -1.45 -0.15 -23.26
CA ALA A 443 -2.80 -0.25 -23.83
C ALA A 443 -3.11 0.93 -24.75
N VAL A 444 -2.67 2.15 -24.39
CA VAL A 444 -2.78 3.33 -25.26
C VAL A 444 -2.02 3.14 -26.57
N LEU A 445 -0.75 2.70 -26.51
CA LEU A 445 0.06 2.46 -27.71
C LEU A 445 -0.54 1.36 -28.61
N LEU A 446 -1.04 0.28 -28.00
CA LEU A 446 -1.69 -0.82 -28.71
C LEU A 446 -2.95 -0.36 -29.45
N VAL A 447 -3.82 0.41 -28.79
CA VAL A 447 -5.05 0.92 -29.42
C VAL A 447 -4.74 1.98 -30.48
N MET A 448 -3.73 2.83 -30.28
CA MET A 448 -3.28 3.79 -31.28
C MET A 448 -2.80 3.10 -32.57
N MET A 449 -2.03 2.01 -32.45
CA MET A 449 -1.56 1.21 -33.58
C MET A 449 -2.72 0.49 -34.29
N GLU A 450 -3.65 -0.09 -33.54
CA GLU A 450 -4.83 -0.76 -34.12
C GLU A 450 -5.68 0.21 -34.97
N LYS A 451 -5.79 1.47 -34.53
CA LYS A 451 -6.58 2.51 -35.22
C LYS A 451 -5.77 3.38 -36.17
N ALA A 452 -4.53 3.02 -36.46
CA ALA A 452 -3.73 3.70 -37.46
C ALA A 452 -4.28 3.46 -38.87
N GLY A 453 -4.37 4.52 -39.68
CA GLY A 453 -4.91 4.50 -41.04
C GLY A 453 -4.22 3.50 -41.99
N PRO A 454 -4.70 3.39 -43.24
CA PRO A 454 -4.30 2.35 -44.19
C PRO A 454 -2.79 2.27 -44.52
N GLN A 455 -2.02 3.32 -44.22
CA GLN A 455 -0.56 3.34 -44.43
C GLN A 455 0.24 2.70 -43.28
N ALA A 456 -0.37 2.43 -42.12
CA ALA A 456 0.29 1.76 -41.02
C ALA A 456 0.18 0.23 -41.19
N PRO A 457 1.23 -0.54 -40.82
CA PRO A 457 1.13 -2.00 -40.80
C PRO A 457 0.05 -2.39 -39.79
N ARG A 458 -1.12 -2.82 -40.27
CA ARG A 458 -2.17 -3.37 -39.41
C ARG A 458 -1.56 -4.55 -38.66
N PRO A 459 -1.49 -4.54 -37.32
CA PRO A 459 -1.08 -5.73 -36.60
C PRO A 459 -2.04 -6.85 -37.00
N LYS A 460 -1.53 -7.97 -37.54
CA LYS A 460 -2.34 -9.18 -37.65
C LYS A 460 -2.90 -9.45 -36.25
N LYS A 461 -4.21 -9.73 -36.12
CA LYS A 461 -4.88 -9.99 -34.82
C LYS A 461 -4.08 -10.94 -33.92
N ARG A 462 -3.31 -11.87 -34.52
CA ARG A 462 -2.36 -12.78 -33.87
C ARG A 462 -1.24 -12.07 -33.08
N TYR A 463 -0.59 -11.03 -33.62
CA TYR A 463 0.45 -10.28 -32.89
C TYR A 463 -0.13 -9.50 -31.72
N PHE A 464 -1.34 -8.96 -31.90
CA PHE A 464 -2.05 -8.26 -30.85
C PHE A 464 -2.39 -9.20 -29.68
N ALA A 465 -2.96 -10.36 -30.00
CA ALA A 465 -3.24 -11.39 -28.99
C ALA A 465 -1.96 -11.88 -28.30
N ALA A 466 -0.86 -12.04 -29.06
CA ALA A 466 0.43 -12.41 -28.49
C ALA A 466 0.95 -11.37 -27.49
N ILE A 467 0.87 -10.06 -27.79
CA ILE A 467 1.33 -9.02 -26.84
C ILE A 467 0.48 -9.02 -25.57
N VAL A 468 -0.85 -9.15 -25.69
CA VAL A 468 -1.77 -9.15 -24.54
C VAL A 468 -1.52 -10.34 -23.60
N ILE A 469 -0.90 -11.43 -24.08
CA ILE A 469 -0.59 -12.61 -23.26
C ILE A 469 0.88 -12.61 -22.80
N LEU A 470 1.81 -12.38 -23.73
CA LEU A 470 3.24 -12.51 -23.46
C LEU A 470 3.76 -11.40 -22.53
N LEU A 471 3.20 -10.20 -22.60
CA LEU A 471 3.67 -9.09 -21.79
C LEU A 471 3.29 -9.22 -20.31
N PRO A 472 2.03 -9.57 -19.95
CA PRO A 472 1.71 -9.97 -18.59
C PRO A 472 2.53 -11.16 -18.11
N ALA A 473 2.70 -12.20 -18.95
CA ALA A 473 3.54 -13.34 -18.58
C ALA A 473 4.99 -12.94 -18.27
N ALA A 474 5.60 -12.05 -19.08
CA ALA A 474 6.93 -11.54 -18.83
C ALA A 474 7.00 -10.70 -17.53
N LEU A 475 5.97 -9.90 -17.25
CA LEU A 475 5.86 -9.17 -15.98
C LEU A 475 5.79 -10.12 -14.79
N GLU A 476 4.93 -11.15 -14.83
CA GLU A 476 4.80 -12.13 -13.75
C GLU A 476 6.09 -12.94 -13.53
N VAL A 477 6.78 -13.32 -14.61
CA VAL A 477 8.09 -13.96 -14.51
C VAL A 477 9.11 -13.05 -13.83
N THR A 478 9.08 -11.75 -14.16
CA THR A 478 9.97 -10.77 -13.53
C THR A 478 9.65 -10.61 -12.05
N LEU A 479 8.36 -10.44 -11.70
CA LEU A 479 7.89 -10.33 -10.31
C LEU A 479 8.21 -11.59 -9.50
N ALA A 480 7.94 -12.77 -10.06
CA ALA A 480 8.24 -14.04 -9.41
C ALA A 480 9.75 -14.24 -9.19
N ALA A 481 10.58 -13.81 -10.14
CA ALA A 481 12.03 -13.85 -10.00
C ALA A 481 12.52 -12.86 -8.93
N THR A 482 12.03 -11.62 -8.91
CA THR A 482 12.42 -10.62 -7.90
C THR A 482 11.96 -11.03 -6.49
N GLU A 483 10.77 -11.59 -6.38
CA GLU A 483 10.18 -12.09 -5.14
C GLU A 483 10.59 -13.54 -4.85
N SER A 484 11.50 -14.16 -5.60
CA SER A 484 11.95 -15.54 -5.38
C SER A 484 10.84 -16.58 -5.10
N ARG A 485 9.70 -16.44 -5.77
CA ARG A 485 8.49 -17.24 -5.56
C ARG A 485 8.12 -18.04 -6.79
N ALA A 486 7.18 -18.96 -6.62
CA ALA A 486 6.51 -19.61 -7.75
C ALA A 486 5.57 -18.65 -8.48
N LEU A 487 5.36 -18.93 -9.78
CA LEU A 487 4.32 -18.28 -10.57
C LEU A 487 2.94 -18.74 -10.09
N HIS A 488 2.08 -17.79 -9.76
CA HIS A 488 0.68 -18.08 -9.45
C HIS A 488 -0.20 -17.83 -10.67
N VAL A 489 -1.05 -18.81 -11.00
CA VAL A 489 -1.99 -18.70 -12.13
C VAL A 489 -2.97 -17.53 -11.92
N GLY A 490 -3.36 -17.27 -10.67
CA GLY A 490 -4.24 -16.14 -10.33
C GLY A 490 -3.63 -14.78 -10.73
N ASP A 491 -2.36 -14.56 -10.41
CA ASP A 491 -1.65 -13.32 -10.77
C ASP A 491 -1.59 -13.13 -12.29
N LEU A 492 -1.25 -14.20 -13.02
CA LEU A 492 -1.19 -14.18 -14.49
C LEU A 492 -2.55 -13.90 -15.14
N VAL A 493 -3.62 -14.50 -14.60
CA VAL A 493 -4.99 -14.23 -15.06
C VAL A 493 -5.37 -12.79 -14.78
N ALA A 494 -5.06 -12.26 -13.59
CA ALA A 494 -5.37 -10.89 -13.20
C ALA A 494 -4.62 -9.85 -14.05
N SER A 495 -3.31 -10.03 -14.27
CA SER A 495 -2.51 -9.12 -15.10
C SER A 495 -2.92 -9.16 -16.56
N THR A 496 -3.22 -10.35 -17.11
CA THR A 496 -3.74 -10.52 -18.47
C THR A 496 -5.13 -9.88 -18.64
N ALA A 497 -6.04 -10.13 -17.70
CA ALA A 497 -7.38 -9.56 -17.71
C ALA A 497 -7.34 -8.03 -17.62
N THR A 498 -6.45 -7.48 -16.80
CA THR A 498 -6.25 -6.03 -16.68
C THR A 498 -5.83 -5.39 -18.00
N LEU A 499 -4.79 -5.92 -18.65
CA LEU A 499 -4.33 -5.39 -19.95
C LEU A 499 -5.40 -5.53 -21.04
N ALA A 500 -6.08 -6.69 -21.11
CA ALA A 500 -7.15 -6.93 -22.07
C ALA A 500 -8.35 -5.97 -21.84
N GLY A 501 -8.74 -5.77 -20.58
CA GLY A 501 -9.81 -4.86 -20.17
C GLY A 501 -9.48 -3.41 -20.51
N LEU A 502 -8.26 -2.94 -20.22
CA LEU A 502 -7.79 -1.60 -20.58
C LEU A 502 -7.81 -1.37 -22.08
N VAL A 503 -7.32 -2.31 -22.87
CA VAL A 503 -7.40 -2.25 -24.33
C VAL A 503 -8.85 -2.15 -24.79
N TRP A 504 -9.73 -3.02 -24.29
CA TRP A 504 -11.14 -3.04 -24.66
C TRP A 504 -11.83 -1.71 -24.32
N LEU A 505 -11.54 -1.15 -23.15
CA LEU A 505 -12.04 0.12 -22.70
C LEU A 505 -11.56 1.23 -23.65
N LEU A 506 -10.24 1.37 -23.84
CA LEU A 506 -9.62 2.43 -24.65
C LEU A 506 -10.07 2.38 -26.12
N ARG A 507 -10.39 1.20 -26.67
CA ARG A 507 -11.00 1.07 -28.01
C ARG A 507 -12.29 1.87 -28.17
N ARG A 508 -13.08 2.07 -27.11
CA ARG A 508 -14.32 2.86 -27.17
C ARG A 508 -14.05 4.36 -27.22
N PHE A 509 -12.90 4.80 -26.69
CA PHE A 509 -12.59 6.21 -26.51
C PHE A 509 -11.69 6.79 -27.60
N VAL A 510 -10.76 6.01 -28.16
CA VAL A 510 -9.93 6.47 -29.29
C VAL A 510 -10.78 6.42 -30.57
N PRO A 511 -11.09 7.53 -31.27
CA PRO A 511 -11.87 7.46 -32.51
C PRO A 511 -11.06 6.79 -33.64
N PRO A 512 -11.72 6.06 -34.56
CA PRO A 512 -11.07 5.66 -35.82
C PRO A 512 -10.72 6.91 -36.64
N ASP A 513 -9.65 6.85 -37.45
CA ASP A 513 -9.35 7.94 -38.39
C ASP A 513 -10.55 8.14 -39.31
N SER A 514 -11.14 9.35 -39.28
CA SER A 514 -12.11 9.74 -40.29
C SER A 514 -11.39 9.72 -41.63
N ARG A 515 -11.84 8.88 -42.57
CA ARG A 515 -11.44 9.00 -43.97
C ARG A 515 -11.66 10.47 -44.37
N PRO A 516 -10.70 11.16 -45.01
CA PRO A 516 -11.03 12.41 -45.67
C PRO A 516 -12.17 12.09 -46.64
N SER A 517 -13.30 12.78 -46.45
CA SER A 517 -14.38 12.79 -47.43
C SER A 517 -13.78 13.33 -48.72
N HIS A 518 -13.58 12.44 -49.69
CA HIS A 518 -13.24 12.82 -51.05
C HIS A 518 -14.43 13.50 -51.71
#